data_AF-A0A7W0BVE1-F1
#
_entry.id   AF-A0A7W0BVE1-F1
#
_cell.length_a   1.000
_cell.length_b   1.000
_cell.length_c   1.000
_cell.angle_alpha   90.00
_cell.angle_beta   90.00
_cell.angle_gamma   90.00
#
_symmetry.space_group_name_H-M   'P 1'
#
loop_
_entity.id
_entity.type
_entity.pdbx_description
1 polymer ?
#
loop_
_entity_poly.entity_id
_entity_poly.type
_entity_poly.pdbx_seq_one_letter_code
_entity_poly.pdbx_strand_id
1 'polypeptide(L)'
;MRKAIVCIVFLLICYLRAGEAEAFSNQVIQKGAVGDDVIELQARLQYIGFYKGKIDGVFGWSTYWALRNFQYEFGLPVDGLAGESTKEKLVKASKYNEQFVKEQIRKGNNFTHYGGKPLSNQTKNKAKNTTQTTAVNVPKGFSQNDIQLMANAVYGEARGEPYIGQVAVAAVILNRVKNPAFPNTVAGVIFQPGAFTAVADGQIWLTPNETARKAVLDAINGWDPSEGAIYYFNPDTATSGWIWSRPQIKRIGKHIFCK
;
A
#
# COMPACT_ATOMS: atom_id res chain seq x y z
N MET A 1 -38.19 -66.71 9.06
CA MET A 1 -37.13 -65.92 9.75
C MET A 1 -35.90 -65.82 8.83
N ARG A 2 -35.22 -64.66 8.85
CA ARG A 2 -34.00 -64.26 8.09
C ARG A 2 -34.31 -63.51 6.78
N LYS A 3 -34.58 -62.20 6.85
CA LYS A 3 -33.66 -61.02 6.99
C LYS A 3 -33.15 -60.56 5.61
N ALA A 4 -33.85 -59.57 5.06
CA ALA A 4 -33.42 -58.77 3.92
C ALA A 4 -32.18 -57.94 4.31
N ILE A 5 -31.14 -58.01 3.49
CA ILE A 5 -29.96 -57.15 3.59
C ILE A 5 -30.27 -55.90 2.77
N VAL A 6 -30.58 -54.79 3.44
CA VAL A 6 -30.67 -53.47 2.83
C VAL A 6 -29.28 -52.84 2.91
N CYS A 7 -28.58 -52.79 1.78
CA CYS A 7 -27.35 -52.01 1.63
C CYS A 7 -27.72 -50.52 1.55
N ILE A 8 -27.64 -49.81 2.68
CA ILE A 8 -27.74 -48.35 2.71
C ILE A 8 -26.38 -47.79 2.27
N VAL A 9 -26.32 -47.33 1.02
CA VAL A 9 -25.20 -46.54 0.49
C VAL A 9 -25.29 -45.15 1.12
N PHE A 10 -24.44 -44.87 2.11
CA PHE A 10 -24.21 -43.51 2.60
C PHE A 10 -23.38 -42.74 1.56
N LEU A 11 -24.05 -42.06 0.65
CA LEU A 11 -23.46 -41.04 -0.21
C LEU A 11 -23.13 -39.82 0.66
N LEU A 12 -21.91 -39.78 1.18
CA LEU A 12 -21.35 -38.61 1.85
C LEU A 12 -21.07 -37.55 0.78
N ILE A 13 -22.08 -36.72 0.47
CA ILE A 13 -21.92 -35.54 -0.36
C ILE A 13 -21.12 -34.53 0.47
N CYS A 14 -19.80 -34.61 0.40
CA CYS A 14 -18.93 -33.51 0.79
C CYS A 14 -19.24 -32.32 -0.12
N TYR A 15 -20.07 -31.40 0.35
CA TYR A 15 -20.10 -30.05 -0.21
C TYR A 15 -18.73 -29.44 0.05
N LEU A 16 -17.84 -29.52 -0.94
CA LEU A 16 -16.74 -28.57 -1.09
C LEU A 16 -17.38 -27.20 -1.24
N ARG A 17 -17.54 -26.49 -0.12
CA ARG A 17 -17.80 -25.06 -0.12
C ARG A 17 -16.55 -24.42 -0.68
N ALA A 18 -16.55 -24.18 -2.00
CA ALA A 18 -15.57 -23.29 -2.61
C ALA A 18 -15.66 -21.99 -1.80
N GLY A 19 -14.57 -21.62 -1.13
CA GLY A 19 -14.50 -20.36 -0.42
C GLY A 19 -14.83 -19.26 -1.41
N GLU A 20 -15.97 -18.60 -1.22
CA GLU A 20 -16.19 -17.30 -1.85
C GLU A 20 -15.04 -16.43 -1.34
N ALA A 21 -14.23 -15.89 -2.25
CA ALA A 21 -13.29 -14.86 -1.89
C ALA A 21 -14.10 -13.76 -1.19
N GLU A 22 -13.87 -13.57 0.12
CA GLU A 22 -14.52 -12.50 0.86
C GLU A 22 -14.12 -11.18 0.18
N ALA A 23 -15.07 -10.53 -0.48
CA ALA A 23 -14.90 -9.16 -0.98
C ALA A 23 -14.56 -8.25 0.20
N PHE A 24 -13.79 -7.16 0.00
CA PHE A 24 -13.42 -6.13 0.99
C PHE A 24 -13.33 -6.55 2.48
N SER A 25 -12.21 -6.31 3.13
CA SER A 25 -12.16 -6.45 4.60
C SER A 25 -13.16 -5.52 5.31
N ASN A 26 -13.41 -5.71 6.62
CA ASN A 26 -14.31 -4.84 7.40
C ASN A 26 -13.76 -3.41 7.63
N GLN A 27 -12.53 -3.09 7.21
CA GLN A 27 -11.88 -1.80 7.48
C GLN A 27 -12.42 -0.68 6.58
N VAL A 28 -12.82 0.46 7.15
CA VAL A 28 -13.15 1.64 6.33
C VAL A 28 -11.95 2.09 5.49
N ILE A 29 -12.13 2.18 4.18
CA ILE A 29 -11.07 2.58 3.24
C ILE A 29 -11.18 4.07 2.97
N GLN A 30 -10.07 4.80 3.07
CA GLN A 30 -10.03 6.26 2.87
C GLN A 30 -8.76 6.69 2.13
N LYS A 31 -8.72 7.94 1.68
CA LYS A 31 -7.53 8.52 1.03
C LYS A 31 -6.27 8.34 1.90
N GLY A 32 -5.20 7.89 1.26
CA GLY A 32 -3.93 7.52 1.91
C GLY A 32 -3.85 6.05 2.28
N ALA A 33 -4.96 5.30 2.26
CA ALA A 33 -4.93 3.86 2.41
C ALA A 33 -4.19 3.20 1.23
N VAL A 34 -3.60 2.04 1.51
CA VAL A 34 -2.95 1.19 0.52
C VAL A 34 -3.31 -0.28 0.75
N GLY A 35 -3.13 -1.11 -0.27
CA GLY A 35 -3.24 -2.57 -0.16
C GLY A 35 -4.41 -3.18 -0.94
N ASP A 36 -4.73 -4.42 -0.62
CA ASP A 36 -5.65 -5.27 -1.40
C ASP A 36 -7.07 -4.69 -1.49
N ASP A 37 -7.57 -4.13 -0.39
CA ASP A 37 -8.87 -3.44 -0.36
C ASP A 37 -8.91 -2.23 -1.31
N VAL A 38 -7.79 -1.53 -1.47
CA VAL A 38 -7.68 -0.40 -2.41
C VAL A 38 -7.60 -0.89 -3.85
N ILE A 39 -6.91 -2.01 -4.10
CA ILE A 39 -6.86 -2.67 -5.41
C ILE A 39 -8.28 -3.06 -5.83
N GLU A 40 -9.03 -3.70 -4.94
CA GLU A 40 -10.41 -4.07 -5.18
C GLU A 40 -11.29 -2.84 -5.42
N LEU A 41 -11.16 -1.80 -4.58
CA LEU A 41 -11.89 -0.53 -4.75
C LEU A 41 -11.66 0.06 -6.14
N GLN A 42 -10.40 0.22 -6.55
CA GLN A 42 -10.03 0.77 -7.85
C GLN A 42 -10.52 -0.11 -9.00
N ALA A 43 -10.40 -1.44 -8.88
CA ALA A 43 -10.88 -2.38 -9.90
C ALA A 43 -12.41 -2.28 -10.06
N ARG A 44 -13.15 -2.31 -8.96
CA ARG A 44 -14.61 -2.19 -8.97
C ARG A 44 -15.04 -0.84 -9.55
N LEU A 45 -14.46 0.27 -9.10
CA LEU A 45 -14.76 1.60 -9.65
C LEU A 45 -14.43 1.69 -11.15
N GLN A 46 -13.37 1.04 -11.61
CA GLN A 46 -13.04 1.00 -13.03
C GLN A 46 -14.01 0.12 -13.83
N TYR A 47 -14.48 -0.99 -13.25
CA TYR A 47 -15.50 -1.88 -13.84
C TYR A 47 -16.79 -1.13 -14.19
N ILE A 48 -17.24 -0.27 -13.29
CA ILE A 48 -18.42 0.58 -13.48
C ILE A 48 -18.12 1.95 -14.09
N GLY A 49 -16.88 2.18 -14.56
CA GLY A 49 -16.52 3.36 -15.36
C GLY A 49 -16.20 4.65 -14.58
N PHE A 50 -16.21 4.63 -13.25
CA PHE A 50 -15.91 5.80 -12.42
C PHE A 50 -14.41 6.07 -12.29
N TYR A 51 -13.56 5.05 -12.47
CA TYR A 51 -12.11 5.18 -12.32
C TYR A 51 -11.36 4.84 -13.60
N LYS A 52 -10.57 5.81 -14.08
CA LYS A 52 -9.74 5.68 -15.30
C LYS A 52 -8.25 5.56 -15.01
N GLY A 53 -7.88 5.59 -13.73
CA GLY A 53 -6.49 5.48 -13.29
C GLY A 53 -5.99 4.03 -13.27
N LYS A 54 -4.76 3.86 -12.76
CA LYS A 54 -4.15 2.55 -12.59
C LYS A 54 -4.73 1.85 -11.37
N ILE A 55 -4.91 0.54 -11.48
CA ILE A 55 -5.17 -0.33 -10.32
C ILE A 55 -3.81 -0.64 -9.69
N ASP A 56 -3.40 0.21 -8.76
CA ASP A 56 -2.08 0.20 -8.12
C ASP A 56 -2.15 0.00 -6.60
N GLY A 57 -3.36 -0.09 -6.05
CA GLY A 57 -3.57 -0.28 -4.62
C GLY A 57 -3.24 0.94 -3.78
N VAL A 58 -3.16 2.14 -4.36
CA VAL A 58 -2.90 3.39 -3.63
C VAL A 58 -4.11 4.32 -3.72
N PHE A 59 -4.69 4.65 -2.58
CA PHE A 59 -5.86 5.53 -2.54
C PHE A 59 -5.40 6.99 -2.61
N GLY A 60 -5.10 7.44 -3.82
CA GLY A 60 -4.76 8.82 -4.14
C GLY A 60 -5.98 9.70 -4.47
N TRP A 61 -5.71 10.93 -4.94
CA TRP A 61 -6.76 11.89 -5.31
C TRP A 61 -7.66 11.41 -6.46
N SER A 62 -7.12 10.67 -7.41
CA SER A 62 -7.89 10.10 -8.52
C SER A 62 -8.92 9.07 -8.02
N THR A 63 -8.51 8.20 -7.10
CA THR A 63 -9.41 7.22 -6.45
C THR A 63 -10.44 7.93 -5.57
N TYR A 64 -10.03 8.98 -4.85
CA TYR A 64 -10.93 9.81 -4.03
C TYR A 64 -12.06 10.42 -4.86
N TRP A 65 -11.73 11.09 -5.97
CA TRP A 65 -12.76 11.68 -6.83
C TRP A 65 -13.63 10.63 -7.51
N ALA A 66 -13.06 9.51 -7.95
CA ALA A 66 -13.83 8.40 -8.49
C ALA A 66 -14.84 7.84 -7.47
N LEU A 67 -14.41 7.67 -6.21
CA LEU A 67 -15.28 7.20 -5.13
C LEU A 67 -16.40 8.18 -4.83
N ARG A 68 -16.11 9.48 -4.73
CA ARG A 68 -17.14 10.49 -4.47
C ARG A 68 -18.14 10.60 -5.61
N ASN A 69 -17.69 10.53 -6.86
CA ASN A 69 -18.59 10.50 -8.01
C ASN A 69 -19.50 9.27 -7.98
N PHE A 70 -18.95 8.10 -7.61
CA PHE A 70 -19.74 6.89 -7.39
C PHE A 70 -20.77 7.08 -6.27
N GLN A 71 -20.37 7.62 -5.13
CA GLN A 71 -21.28 7.87 -4.01
C GLN A 71 -22.43 8.79 -4.42
N TYR A 72 -22.12 9.89 -5.13
CA TYR A 72 -23.12 10.82 -5.64
C TYR A 72 -24.12 10.13 -6.58
N GLU A 73 -23.64 9.40 -7.59
CA GLU A 73 -24.50 8.74 -8.59
C GLU A 73 -25.40 7.67 -7.98
N PHE A 74 -24.93 7.00 -6.92
CA PHE A 74 -25.66 5.91 -6.27
C PHE A 74 -26.48 6.35 -5.05
N GLY A 75 -26.59 7.66 -4.80
CA GLY A 75 -27.39 8.23 -3.70
C GLY A 75 -26.84 7.93 -2.30
N LEU A 76 -25.53 7.78 -2.16
CA LEU A 76 -24.83 7.54 -0.90
C LEU A 76 -24.31 8.85 -0.29
N PRO A 77 -23.96 8.88 1.01
CA PRO A 77 -23.19 9.98 1.59
C PRO A 77 -21.88 10.21 0.81
N VAL A 78 -21.63 11.45 0.38
CA VAL A 78 -20.49 11.81 -0.49
C VAL A 78 -19.28 12.25 0.33
N ASP A 79 -18.91 11.41 1.29
CA ASP A 79 -17.87 11.63 2.30
C ASP A 79 -16.45 11.20 1.85
N GLY A 80 -16.35 10.49 0.72
CA GLY A 80 -15.07 9.95 0.23
C GLY A 80 -14.53 8.78 1.06
N LEU A 81 -15.39 8.14 1.87
CA LEU A 81 -15.09 6.95 2.65
C LEU A 81 -15.78 5.72 2.05
N ALA A 82 -15.00 4.68 1.78
CA ALA A 82 -15.54 3.37 1.46
C ALA A 82 -15.80 2.59 2.75
N GLY A 83 -16.88 2.98 3.45
CA GLY A 83 -17.49 2.21 4.53
C GLY A 83 -18.45 1.13 4.03
N GLU A 84 -19.13 0.45 4.96
CA GLU A 84 -19.96 -0.74 4.69
C GLU A 84 -20.97 -0.53 3.55
N SER A 85 -21.81 0.50 3.65
CA SER A 85 -22.84 0.80 2.63
C SER A 85 -22.26 1.06 1.25
N THR A 86 -21.11 1.72 1.19
CA THR A 86 -20.40 2.03 -0.06
C THR A 86 -19.82 0.75 -0.67
N LYS A 87 -19.19 -0.09 0.15
CA LYS A 87 -18.62 -1.38 -0.27
C LYS A 87 -19.68 -2.34 -0.77
N GLU A 88 -20.77 -2.51 -0.03
CA GLU A 88 -21.90 -3.33 -0.47
C GLU A 88 -22.43 -2.87 -1.83
N LYS A 89 -22.58 -1.55 -2.02
CA LYS A 89 -23.06 -1.01 -3.29
C LYS A 89 -22.08 -1.29 -4.43
N LEU A 90 -20.77 -1.15 -4.21
CA LEU A 90 -19.74 -1.52 -5.18
C LEU A 90 -19.80 -3.01 -5.52
N VAL A 91 -19.95 -3.89 -4.50
CA VAL A 91 -20.04 -5.34 -4.69
C VAL A 91 -21.27 -5.69 -5.53
N LYS A 92 -22.44 -5.09 -5.24
CA LYS A 92 -23.67 -5.30 -5.99
C LYS A 92 -23.60 -4.77 -7.43
N ALA A 93 -22.90 -3.66 -7.66
CA ALA A 93 -22.84 -2.98 -8.95
C ALA A 93 -21.73 -3.48 -9.89
N SER A 94 -20.79 -4.30 -9.41
CA SER A 94 -19.58 -4.66 -10.17
C SER A 94 -19.16 -6.12 -9.99
N LYS A 95 -18.33 -6.63 -10.91
CA LYS A 95 -17.66 -7.94 -10.73
C LYS A 95 -16.16 -7.75 -10.48
N TYR A 96 -15.63 -8.47 -9.50
CA TYR A 96 -14.20 -8.47 -9.18
C TYR A 96 -13.63 -9.88 -9.31
N ASN A 97 -12.62 -10.05 -10.17
CA ASN A 97 -11.86 -11.27 -10.31
C ASN A 97 -10.49 -11.04 -9.66
N GLU A 98 -10.43 -11.30 -8.36
CA GLU A 98 -9.24 -11.06 -7.54
C GLU A 98 -8.01 -11.77 -8.10
N GLN A 99 -8.13 -13.06 -8.44
CA GLN A 99 -7.02 -13.87 -8.92
C GLN A 99 -6.44 -13.29 -10.22
N PHE A 100 -7.29 -12.90 -11.18
CA PHE A 100 -6.85 -12.26 -12.40
C PHE A 100 -6.16 -10.92 -12.11
N VAL A 101 -6.78 -10.07 -11.30
CA VAL A 101 -6.25 -8.73 -11.04
C VAL A 101 -4.88 -8.83 -10.36
N LYS A 102 -4.78 -9.60 -9.28
CA LYS A 102 -3.52 -9.82 -8.56
C LYS A 102 -2.46 -10.46 -9.45
N GLU A 103 -2.83 -11.40 -10.31
CA GLU A 103 -1.89 -12.03 -11.25
C GLU A 103 -1.31 -11.06 -12.27
N GLN A 104 -2.13 -10.16 -12.83
CA GLN A 104 -1.65 -9.15 -13.76
C GLN A 104 -0.74 -8.13 -13.07
N ILE A 105 -1.07 -7.73 -11.83
CA ILE A 105 -0.21 -6.87 -11.00
C ILE A 105 1.14 -7.56 -10.76
N ARG A 106 1.12 -8.85 -10.37
CA ARG A 106 2.34 -9.65 -10.16
C ARG A 106 3.20 -9.75 -11.42
N LYS A 107 2.58 -9.85 -12.59
CA LYS A 107 3.25 -9.84 -13.90
C LYS A 107 3.76 -8.45 -14.32
N GLY A 108 3.46 -7.39 -13.56
CA GLY A 108 3.83 -6.01 -13.89
C GLY A 108 3.05 -5.43 -15.07
N ASN A 109 1.91 -6.03 -15.41
CA ASN A 109 1.05 -5.54 -16.48
C ASN A 109 0.24 -4.33 -16.00
N ASN A 110 0.06 -3.36 -16.89
CA ASN A 110 -0.80 -2.22 -16.62
C ASN A 110 -2.23 -2.51 -17.08
N PHE A 111 -3.20 -2.27 -16.20
CA PHE A 111 -4.60 -2.19 -16.62
C PHE A 111 -4.82 -0.93 -17.42
N THR A 112 -5.30 -1.09 -18.65
CA THR A 112 -5.83 0.04 -19.42
C THR A 112 -7.31 0.25 -19.17
N HIS A 113 -8.01 -0.82 -18.77
CA HIS A 113 -9.40 -0.83 -18.38
C HIS A 113 -9.70 -2.19 -17.75
N TYR A 114 -10.43 -2.20 -16.63
CA TYR A 114 -10.96 -3.41 -16.01
C TYR A 114 -12.48 -3.40 -16.10
N GLY A 115 -13.09 -4.53 -16.45
CA GLY A 115 -14.54 -4.66 -16.68
C GLY A 115 -14.97 -4.49 -18.14
N GLY A 116 -16.24 -4.83 -18.43
CA GLY A 116 -16.91 -4.60 -19.73
C GLY A 116 -16.32 -5.26 -20.99
N LYS A 117 -15.15 -5.93 -20.90
CA LYS A 117 -14.40 -6.51 -22.03
C LYS A 117 -13.83 -7.90 -21.66
N PRO A 118 -13.47 -8.76 -22.63
CA PRO A 118 -12.76 -10.01 -22.35
C PRO A 118 -11.46 -9.77 -21.57
N LEU A 119 -11.12 -10.64 -20.61
CA LEU A 119 -9.96 -10.48 -19.72
C LEU A 119 -8.64 -10.27 -20.48
N SER A 120 -8.48 -10.94 -21.63
CA SER A 120 -7.31 -10.79 -22.51
C SER A 120 -7.08 -9.36 -23.02
N ASN A 121 -8.13 -8.53 -23.02
CA ASN A 121 -8.13 -7.18 -23.60
C ASN A 121 -8.15 -6.08 -22.52
N GLN A 122 -8.04 -6.46 -21.25
CA GLN A 122 -8.09 -5.54 -20.11
C GLN A 122 -6.71 -5.00 -19.71
N THR A 123 -5.65 -5.70 -20.11
CA THR A 123 -4.27 -5.31 -19.83
C THR A 123 -3.48 -5.04 -21.12
N LYS A 124 -2.51 -4.14 -21.03
CA LYS A 124 -1.47 -4.01 -22.06
C LYS A 124 -0.19 -4.64 -21.50
N ASN A 125 0.35 -5.61 -22.24
CA ASN A 125 1.68 -6.13 -21.99
C ASN A 125 2.67 -4.97 -22.07
N LYS A 126 3.41 -4.72 -20.99
CA LYS A 126 4.59 -3.87 -21.09
C LYS A 126 5.60 -4.69 -21.89
N ALA A 127 5.91 -4.27 -23.13
CA ALA A 127 6.99 -4.86 -23.91
C ALA A 127 8.23 -4.99 -23.02
N LYS A 128 8.93 -6.12 -23.11
CA LYS A 128 10.21 -6.43 -22.44
C LYS A 128 11.27 -5.38 -22.83
N ASN A 129 11.19 -4.18 -22.29
CA ASN A 129 12.37 -3.37 -22.05
C ASN A 129 12.95 -3.90 -20.75
N THR A 130 13.89 -4.82 -20.95
CA THR A 130 14.75 -5.44 -19.96
C THR A 130 15.63 -4.38 -19.30
N THR A 131 15.03 -3.46 -18.53
CA THR A 131 15.62 -3.18 -17.23
C THR A 131 15.07 -4.29 -16.36
N GLN A 132 15.93 -5.25 -16.02
CA GLN A 132 15.62 -6.24 -15.02
C GLN A 132 15.10 -5.53 -13.77
N THR A 133 13.78 -5.42 -13.62
CA THR A 133 13.17 -5.63 -12.31
C THR A 133 13.25 -7.13 -12.10
N THR A 134 14.46 -7.58 -11.82
CA THR A 134 14.68 -8.85 -11.13
C THR A 134 13.67 -8.88 -9.99
N ALA A 135 13.14 -10.07 -9.72
CA ALA A 135 12.68 -10.37 -8.37
C ALA A 135 13.88 -10.16 -7.43
N VAL A 136 14.19 -8.90 -7.11
CA VAL A 136 14.85 -8.55 -5.87
C VAL A 136 13.89 -9.11 -4.85
N ASN A 137 14.36 -10.09 -4.10
CA ASN A 137 13.67 -10.72 -3.00
C ASN A 137 13.07 -9.60 -2.13
N VAL A 138 11.83 -9.19 -2.40
CA VAL A 138 11.19 -8.11 -1.66
C VAL A 138 10.92 -8.69 -0.29
N PRO A 139 11.43 -8.08 0.80
CA PRO A 139 11.24 -8.65 2.11
C PRO A 139 9.74 -8.79 2.40
N LYS A 140 9.35 -9.95 2.96
CA LYS A 140 7.96 -10.31 3.23
C LYS A 140 7.27 -9.20 4.03
N GLY A 141 6.21 -8.61 3.46
CA GLY A 141 5.39 -7.59 4.13
C GLY A 141 5.44 -6.18 3.54
N PHE A 142 6.27 -5.91 2.54
CA PHE A 142 6.31 -4.62 1.84
C PHE A 142 6.05 -4.77 0.34
N SER A 143 5.24 -3.88 -0.24
CA SER A 143 5.04 -3.80 -1.69
C SER A 143 6.15 -3.00 -2.37
N GLN A 144 6.27 -3.11 -3.69
CA GLN A 144 7.19 -2.24 -4.44
C GLN A 144 6.80 -0.75 -4.32
N ASN A 145 5.51 -0.46 -4.14
CA ASN A 145 5.05 0.91 -3.91
C ASN A 145 5.50 1.41 -2.53
N ASP A 146 5.47 0.58 -1.49
CA ASP A 146 6.00 0.95 -0.18
C ASP A 146 7.49 1.29 -0.27
N ILE A 147 8.27 0.46 -0.98
CA ILE A 147 9.69 0.70 -1.20
C ILE A 147 9.92 2.01 -1.97
N GLN A 148 9.11 2.30 -3.00
CA GLN A 148 9.17 3.54 -3.76
C GLN A 148 8.87 4.76 -2.89
N LEU A 149 7.77 4.72 -2.13
CA LEU A 149 7.37 5.82 -1.23
C LEU A 149 8.46 6.06 -0.18
N MET A 150 8.94 5.00 0.48
CA MET A 150 10.02 5.10 1.45
C MET A 150 11.29 5.68 0.83
N ALA A 151 11.67 5.24 -0.37
CA ALA A 151 12.90 5.70 -1.01
C ALA A 151 12.82 7.19 -1.39
N ASN A 152 11.67 7.66 -1.86
CA ASN A 152 11.46 9.07 -2.16
C ASN A 152 11.41 9.93 -0.89
N ALA A 153 10.79 9.42 0.19
CA ALA A 153 10.82 10.08 1.49
C ALA A 153 12.26 10.18 2.04
N VAL A 154 13.00 9.06 2.09
CA VAL A 154 14.40 9.01 2.52
C VAL A 154 15.28 9.95 1.70
N TYR A 155 15.05 10.04 0.38
CA TYR A 155 15.79 10.96 -0.47
C TYR A 155 15.49 12.42 -0.14
N GLY A 156 14.24 12.79 0.12
CA GLY A 156 13.90 14.15 0.54
C GLY A 156 14.57 14.55 1.86
N GLU A 157 14.62 13.63 2.81
CA GLU A 157 15.12 13.91 4.16
C GLU A 157 16.63 13.80 4.28
N ALA A 158 17.27 12.89 3.55
CA ALA A 158 18.67 12.51 3.76
C ALA A 158 19.53 12.60 2.50
N ARG A 159 19.11 13.36 1.47
CA ARG A 159 19.97 13.63 0.31
C ARG A 159 21.24 14.36 0.76
N GLY A 160 22.39 13.80 0.39
CA GLY A 160 23.70 14.34 0.74
C GLY A 160 24.21 13.91 2.12
N GLU A 161 23.42 13.16 2.89
CA GLU A 161 23.86 12.53 4.13
C GLU A 161 24.71 11.28 3.84
N PRO A 162 25.59 10.87 4.78
CA PRO A 162 26.28 9.59 4.67
C PRO A 162 25.27 8.44 4.54
N TYR A 163 25.66 7.35 3.87
CA TYR A 163 24.77 6.22 3.60
C TYR A 163 24.06 5.68 4.85
N ILE A 164 24.80 5.57 5.96
CA ILE A 164 24.26 5.17 7.27
C ILE A 164 23.14 6.11 7.77
N GLY A 165 23.19 7.40 7.44
CA GLY A 165 22.13 8.37 7.75
C GLY A 165 20.86 8.15 6.91
N GLN A 166 21.02 7.78 5.64
CA GLN A 166 19.89 7.40 4.78
C GLN A 166 19.20 6.13 5.29
N VAL A 167 19.98 5.12 5.70
CA VAL A 167 19.45 3.89 6.32
C VAL A 167 18.74 4.22 7.64
N ALA A 168 19.30 5.12 8.45
CA ALA A 168 18.69 5.54 9.71
C ALA A 168 17.32 6.22 9.52
N VAL A 169 17.15 7.07 8.51
CA VAL A 169 15.82 7.65 8.19
C VAL A 169 14.84 6.58 7.71
N ALA A 170 15.28 5.62 6.89
CA ALA A 170 14.44 4.50 6.49
C ALA A 170 14.01 3.64 7.70
N ALA A 171 14.91 3.39 8.64
CA ALA A 171 14.62 2.66 9.86
C ALA A 171 13.61 3.41 10.76
N VAL A 172 13.68 4.75 10.85
CA VAL A 172 12.67 5.56 11.54
C VAL A 172 11.27 5.35 10.95
N ILE A 173 11.13 5.29 9.63
CA ILE A 173 9.83 4.99 8.98
C ILE A 173 9.31 3.64 9.47
N LEU A 174 10.15 2.61 9.46
CA LEU A 174 9.77 1.25 9.90
C LEU A 174 9.46 1.19 11.40
N ASN A 175 10.20 1.94 12.22
CA ASN A 175 9.95 2.04 13.66
C ASN A 175 8.61 2.71 13.95
N ARG A 176 8.22 3.74 13.18
CA ARG A 176 6.89 4.34 13.25
C ARG A 176 5.80 3.35 12.87
N VAL A 177 5.96 2.61 11.75
CA VAL A 177 4.99 1.57 11.35
C VAL A 177 4.74 0.53 12.46
N LYS A 178 5.78 0.20 13.24
CA LYS A 178 5.70 -0.75 14.37
C LYS A 178 5.21 -0.12 15.68
N ASN A 179 5.18 1.20 15.79
CA ASN A 179 4.89 1.90 17.04
C ASN A 179 3.39 2.27 17.10
N PRO A 180 2.67 1.91 18.18
CA PRO A 180 1.23 2.16 18.29
C PRO A 180 0.83 3.64 18.32
N ALA A 181 1.77 4.56 18.54
CA ALA A 181 1.53 6.01 18.48
C ALA A 181 1.44 6.54 17.03
N PHE A 182 1.71 5.71 16.02
CA PHE A 182 1.73 6.08 14.61
C PHE A 182 0.83 5.15 13.79
N PRO A 183 0.46 5.53 12.56
CA PRO A 183 -0.20 4.63 11.63
C PRO A 183 0.63 3.36 11.38
N ASN A 184 -0.05 2.23 11.24
CA ASN A 184 0.56 0.90 11.08
C ASN A 184 0.83 0.53 9.61
N THR A 185 0.93 1.51 8.71
CA THR A 185 1.25 1.31 7.29
C THR A 185 2.28 2.33 6.83
N VAL A 186 3.12 1.96 5.85
CA VAL A 186 4.15 2.85 5.29
C VAL A 186 3.55 4.14 4.75
N ALA A 187 2.49 4.03 3.94
CA ALA A 187 1.78 5.20 3.43
C ALA A 187 1.19 6.04 4.56
N GLY A 188 0.57 5.41 5.56
CA GLY A 188 0.03 6.11 6.72
C GLY A 188 1.08 6.95 7.44
N VAL A 189 2.28 6.40 7.66
CA VAL A 189 3.41 7.12 8.26
C VAL A 189 3.92 8.24 7.36
N ILE A 190 4.13 7.97 6.08
CA ILE A 190 4.73 8.94 5.14
C ILE A 190 3.80 10.13 4.90
N PHE A 191 2.49 9.92 4.83
CA PHE A 191 1.50 10.96 4.54
C PHE A 191 0.96 11.67 5.78
N GLN A 192 1.52 11.44 6.97
CA GLN A 192 1.19 12.28 8.13
C GLN A 192 1.55 13.75 7.83
N PRO A 193 0.67 14.71 8.14
CA PRO A 193 0.92 16.12 7.85
C PRO A 193 2.26 16.60 8.43
N GLY A 194 3.12 17.12 7.56
CA GLY A 194 4.44 17.66 7.94
C GLY A 194 5.50 16.62 8.33
N ALA A 195 5.25 15.32 8.15
CA ALA A 195 6.20 14.29 8.57
C ALA A 195 7.41 14.13 7.62
N PHE A 196 7.22 14.39 6.32
CA PHE A 196 8.25 14.27 5.29
C PHE A 196 8.09 15.39 4.24
N THR A 197 9.18 16.10 3.98
CA THR A 197 9.28 17.21 3.02
C THR A 197 8.94 16.76 1.59
N ALA A 198 9.38 15.57 1.18
CA ALA A 198 9.11 15.00 -0.14
C ALA A 198 7.62 14.91 -0.51
N VAL A 199 6.73 14.84 0.49
CA VAL A 199 5.27 14.87 0.28
C VAL A 199 4.81 16.29 -0.08
N ALA A 200 5.23 17.29 0.69
CA ALA A 200 4.88 18.69 0.46
C ALA A 200 5.46 19.21 -0.86
N ASP A 201 6.68 18.79 -1.21
CA ASP A 201 7.39 19.20 -2.42
C ASP A 201 6.96 18.42 -3.67
N GLY A 202 5.98 17.51 -3.55
CA GLY A 202 5.46 16.69 -4.64
C GLY A 202 6.44 15.64 -5.20
N GLN A 203 7.61 15.49 -4.59
CA GLN A 203 8.68 14.58 -5.02
C GLN A 203 8.37 13.10 -4.73
N ILE A 204 7.36 12.83 -3.90
CA ILE A 204 7.01 11.48 -3.45
C ILE A 204 6.60 10.52 -4.60
N TRP A 205 6.25 11.04 -5.78
CA TRP A 205 5.82 10.26 -6.95
C TRP A 205 6.88 10.05 -8.03
N LEU A 206 8.10 10.52 -7.81
CA LEU A 206 9.19 10.41 -8.79
C LEU A 206 9.85 9.03 -8.78
N THR A 207 10.67 8.75 -9.80
CA THR A 207 11.54 7.58 -9.81
C THR A 207 12.54 7.68 -8.65
N PRO A 208 12.71 6.63 -7.82
CA PRO A 208 13.49 6.77 -6.61
C PRO A 208 14.97 6.80 -6.93
N ASN A 209 15.70 7.59 -6.16
CA ASN A 209 17.16 7.55 -6.18
C ASN A 209 17.66 6.14 -5.79
N GLU A 210 18.61 5.61 -6.54
CA GLU A 210 19.10 4.24 -6.35
C GLU A 210 19.73 4.02 -4.97
N THR A 211 20.48 5.00 -4.45
CA THR A 211 21.09 4.93 -3.11
C THR A 211 20.03 4.94 -2.02
N ALA A 212 19.02 5.82 -2.12
CA ALA A 212 17.92 5.86 -1.16
C ALA A 212 17.11 4.56 -1.18
N ARG A 213 16.85 4.00 -2.38
CA ARG A 213 16.19 2.70 -2.52
C ARG A 213 16.98 1.57 -1.86
N LYS A 214 18.31 1.55 -2.02
CA LYS A 214 19.19 0.58 -1.38
C LYS A 214 19.14 0.72 0.16
N ALA A 215 19.17 1.95 0.67
CA ALA A 215 19.08 2.22 2.10
C ALA A 215 17.76 1.73 2.71
N VAL A 216 16.64 1.88 1.98
CA VAL A 216 15.34 1.32 2.35
C VAL A 216 15.39 -0.19 2.45
N LEU A 217 15.94 -0.87 1.44
CA LEU A 217 16.03 -2.33 1.44
C LEU A 217 16.89 -2.84 2.61
N ASP A 218 18.00 -2.17 2.90
CA ASP A 218 18.86 -2.50 4.02
C ASP A 218 18.15 -2.34 5.37
N ALA A 219 17.36 -1.28 5.55
CA ALA A 219 16.53 -1.09 6.74
C ALA A 219 15.44 -2.16 6.88
N ILE A 220 14.77 -2.50 5.77
CA ILE A 220 13.76 -3.58 5.76
C ILE A 220 14.39 -4.94 6.11
N ASN A 221 15.63 -5.18 5.66
CA ASN A 221 16.41 -6.38 6.02
C ASN A 221 16.91 -6.38 7.47
N GLY A 222 16.53 -5.39 8.28
CA GLY A 222 16.76 -5.36 9.72
C GLY A 222 17.88 -4.45 10.17
N TRP A 223 18.54 -3.70 9.28
CA TRP A 223 19.57 -2.76 9.69
C TRP A 223 18.95 -1.45 10.22
N ASP A 224 19.01 -1.24 11.54
CA ASP A 224 18.60 0.00 12.19
C ASP A 224 19.78 0.72 12.87
N PRO A 225 20.49 1.61 12.17
CA PRO A 225 21.55 2.44 12.77
C PRO A 225 21.04 3.45 13.80
N SER A 226 19.75 3.78 13.77
CA SER A 226 19.12 4.78 14.65
C SER A 226 18.81 4.24 16.04
N GLU A 227 18.91 2.91 16.24
CA GLU A 227 18.64 2.21 17.50
C GLU A 227 17.21 2.39 18.03
N GLY A 228 16.23 2.20 17.15
CA GLY A 228 14.81 2.29 17.50
C GLY A 228 14.31 3.73 17.59
N ALA A 229 14.95 4.68 16.93
CA ALA A 229 14.48 6.06 16.88
C ALA A 229 13.13 6.15 16.16
N ILE A 230 12.26 7.05 16.63
CA ILE A 230 10.98 7.40 15.98
C ILE A 230 10.91 8.88 15.59
N TYR A 231 11.90 9.66 16.00
CA TYR A 231 12.08 11.05 15.62
C TYR A 231 13.53 11.32 15.23
N TYR A 232 13.74 12.36 14.42
CA TYR A 232 15.05 12.94 14.18
C TYR A 232 14.91 14.43 13.86
N PHE A 233 15.99 15.18 13.99
CA PHE A 233 16.04 16.59 13.62
C PHE A 233 17.46 17.04 13.29
N ASN A 234 17.57 18.12 12.53
CA ASN A 234 18.84 18.81 12.33
C ASN A 234 19.00 19.87 13.43
N PRO A 235 19.99 19.76 14.34
CA PRO A 235 20.19 20.71 15.43
C PRO A 235 20.53 22.12 14.95
N ASP A 236 21.03 22.27 13.73
CA ASP A 236 21.41 23.56 13.16
C ASP A 236 20.19 24.36 12.66
N THR A 237 19.05 23.69 12.42
CA THR A 237 17.84 24.32 11.86
C THR A 237 16.57 24.11 12.69
N ALA A 238 16.57 23.17 13.65
CA ALA A 238 15.39 22.85 14.44
C ALA A 238 15.05 23.92 15.49
N THR A 239 13.87 24.51 15.35
CA THR A 239 13.37 25.56 16.26
C THR A 239 12.34 25.06 17.29
N SER A 240 11.84 23.83 17.13
CA SER A 240 10.78 23.28 18.00
C SER A 240 11.34 22.90 19.38
N GLY A 241 10.95 23.59 20.45
CA GLY A 241 11.36 23.22 21.82
C GLY A 241 10.96 21.79 22.21
N TRP A 242 9.85 21.29 21.65
CA TRP A 242 9.40 19.92 21.87
C TRP A 242 10.38 18.88 21.32
N ILE A 243 10.99 19.07 20.14
CA ILE A 243 11.91 18.08 19.59
C ILE A 243 13.21 17.99 20.41
N TRP A 244 13.67 19.13 20.94
CA TRP A 244 14.83 19.20 21.83
C TRP A 244 14.60 18.51 23.18
N SER A 245 13.34 18.37 23.61
CA SER A 245 12.98 17.65 24.85
C SER A 245 13.00 16.12 24.72
N ARG A 246 13.06 15.60 23.49
CA ARG A 246 13.05 14.14 23.25
C ARG A 246 14.38 13.51 23.71
N PRO A 247 14.36 12.31 24.33
CA PRO A 247 15.58 11.58 24.65
C PRO A 247 16.43 11.34 23.39
N GLN A 248 17.61 11.97 23.34
CA GLN A 248 18.54 11.87 22.22
C GLN A 248 19.32 10.56 22.33
N ILE A 249 19.38 9.82 21.22
CA ILE A 249 20.08 8.54 21.14
C ILE A 249 21.50 8.79 20.62
N LYS A 250 21.61 9.38 19.43
CA LYS A 250 22.88 9.63 18.76
C LYS A 250 22.72 10.63 17.61
N ARG A 251 23.86 11.09 17.08
CA ARG A 251 23.93 11.90 15.86
C ARG A 251 24.55 11.07 14.72
N ILE A 252 23.91 11.10 13.55
CA ILE A 252 24.45 10.54 12.31
C ILE A 252 24.35 11.62 11.23
N GLY A 253 25.51 12.06 10.74
CA GLY A 253 25.57 13.22 9.83
C GLY A 253 24.98 14.47 10.48
N LYS A 254 24.02 15.09 9.79
CA LYS A 254 23.33 16.30 10.28
C LYS A 254 22.17 15.99 11.21
N HIS A 255 21.74 14.73 11.33
CA HIS A 255 20.56 14.39 12.14
C HIS A 255 20.91 13.85 13.51
N ILE A 256 20.25 14.39 14.54
CA ILE A 256 20.12 13.76 15.86
C ILE A 256 18.87 12.88 15.83
N PHE A 257 19.02 11.62 16.23
CA PHE A 257 17.96 10.62 16.32
C PHE A 257 17.48 10.46 17.77
N CYS A 258 16.17 10.31 17.96
CA CYS A 258 15.54 10.38 19.28
C CYS A 258 14.31 9.45 19.41
N LYS A 259 13.96 9.13 20.66
CA LYS A 259 12.74 8.40 21.04
C LYS A 259 11.61 9.32 21.40
#